data_AF-A0A954RVQ7-F1
#
_entry.id   AF-A0A954RVQ7-F1
#
_cell.length_a   1.000
_cell.length_b   1.000
_cell.length_c   1.000
_cell.angle_alpha   90.00
_cell.angle_beta   90.00
_cell.angle_gamma   90.00
#
_symmetry.space_group_name_H-M   'P 1'
#
loop_
_entity.id
_entity.type
_entity.pdbx_description
1 polymer ?
#
loop_
_entity_poly.entity_id
_entity_poly.type
_entity_poly.pdbx_seq_one_letter_code
_entity_poly.pdbx_strand_id
1 'polypeptide(L)'
;AESQARPPSRRTGMLVACLLAAAGLTWAAGILLKVETKVGTIVLEINQPELAGAEVSVDDRKVITIRSGQGNEPIEVKADEVTHKLKVTKGGFEAFVTEFVVRAGKQQTIEVHLEPSETPSGPAAVESSQTWALEFDGVDDYVEVPGVACVPARPLTYEVWFTADPGEQKVESLISAFDMDQKCHVGLQLDRPKEAWYFSVGSDRLHTASHYWFTRSETPRTDLYRTRHHGALVWDGAEVHIYVDGKRQHSGATRLEIGDDFVPEQDLSKLLASAMLIGARLNVPAPDQFFKGRIDEVRISNVSRYSADFDPATRFVADEHTTALYHFDDGGGEGIFDSSGNGHHGEIHGAKWVSHPASPEDLEQQRKNDAVAQWVLSIGGWVATPDAKFEETQALKPGLTLVSVMLYANARVSNEDLGRLVELENLGVVALANTNISDAGMTHVAKIKTLVRLDVQSSGVTGKGLRELASLRSLKTLWANGLAVSNADIEYLSRCPQLEQLSLSDPAITDAAVEHFSKMKSLQTLTLSGTSVSAEGRANIQAAIQGCRVN
;
A
#
# COMPACT_ATOMS: atom_id res chain seq x y z
N ALA A 1 -21.02 -54.57 -38.80
CA ALA A 1 -21.17 -53.23 -38.17
C ALA A 1 -19.76 -52.77 -37.83
N GLU A 2 -19.15 -52.01 -38.74
CA GLU A 2 -17.70 -51.81 -38.74
C GLU A 2 -17.34 -50.34 -38.67
N SER A 3 -16.40 -50.08 -37.77
CA SER A 3 -15.58 -48.89 -37.61
C SER A 3 -15.32 -48.11 -38.91
N GLN A 4 -15.82 -46.88 -39.00
CA GLN A 4 -15.27 -45.88 -39.91
C GLN A 4 -14.20 -45.06 -39.19
N ALA A 5 -12.94 -45.44 -39.36
CA ALA A 5 -11.80 -44.62 -38.98
C ALA A 5 -11.78 -43.34 -39.82
N ARG A 6 -11.71 -42.16 -39.17
CA ARG A 6 -11.40 -40.91 -39.87
C ARG A 6 -9.89 -40.88 -40.23
N PRO A 7 -9.52 -40.35 -41.41
CA PRO A 7 -8.11 -40.20 -41.79
C PRO A 7 -7.42 -39.13 -40.92
N PRO A 8 -6.09 -39.22 -40.74
CA PRO A 8 -5.35 -38.23 -39.97
C PRO A 8 -5.38 -36.86 -40.64
N SER A 9 -5.69 -35.82 -39.87
CA SER A 9 -5.56 -34.43 -40.33
C SER A 9 -4.09 -34.12 -40.61
N ARG A 10 -3.83 -33.51 -41.78
CA ARG A 10 -2.50 -33.01 -42.12
C ARG A 10 -2.11 -31.91 -41.13
N ARG A 11 -1.06 -32.15 -40.33
CA ARG A 11 -0.33 -31.05 -39.67
C ARG A 11 0.30 -30.17 -40.74
N THR A 12 -0.30 -29.03 -41.03
CA THR A 12 0.34 -27.94 -41.76
C THR A 12 1.43 -27.34 -40.89
N GLY A 13 2.65 -27.88 -40.99
CA GLY A 13 3.82 -27.30 -40.35
C GLY A 13 4.13 -25.93 -40.95
N MET A 14 3.79 -24.88 -40.23
CA MET A 14 4.16 -23.51 -40.58
C MET A 14 5.65 -23.31 -40.23
N LEU A 15 6.49 -23.10 -41.24
CA LEU A 15 7.92 -22.82 -41.05
C LEU A 15 8.08 -21.42 -40.44
N VAL A 16 8.40 -21.38 -39.14
CA VAL A 16 8.89 -20.16 -38.49
C VAL A 16 10.36 -20.00 -38.85
N ALA A 17 10.68 -19.03 -39.71
CA ALA A 17 12.04 -18.76 -40.15
C ALA A 17 12.77 -17.86 -39.15
N CYS A 18 13.68 -18.43 -38.35
CA CYS A 18 14.62 -17.68 -37.53
C CYS A 18 15.62 -16.93 -38.41
N LEU A 19 15.42 -15.62 -38.60
CA LEU A 19 16.35 -14.74 -39.32
C LEU A 19 17.42 -14.20 -38.36
N LEU A 20 18.56 -14.87 -38.29
CA LEU A 20 19.78 -14.31 -37.69
C LEU A 20 20.37 -13.25 -38.63
N ALA A 21 20.04 -11.98 -38.37
CA ALA A 21 20.56 -10.84 -39.13
C ALA A 21 21.97 -10.42 -38.63
N ALA A 22 23.00 -10.74 -39.39
CA ALA A 22 24.38 -10.36 -39.06
C ALA A 22 24.73 -8.97 -39.60
N ALA A 23 24.79 -7.95 -38.73
CA ALA A 23 25.41 -6.64 -39.03
C ALA A 23 25.81 -5.83 -37.77
N GLY A 24 26.87 -6.26 -37.09
CA GLY A 24 27.82 -5.36 -36.40
C GLY A 24 27.30 -4.35 -35.36
N LEU A 25 26.78 -4.82 -34.21
CA LEU A 25 26.89 -4.20 -32.88
C LEU A 25 26.49 -5.24 -31.81
N THR A 26 26.87 -5.04 -30.55
CA THR A 26 26.99 -6.12 -29.54
C THR A 26 26.31 -5.77 -28.21
N TRP A 27 25.47 -6.58 -27.56
CA TRP A 27 24.83 -7.88 -27.90
C TRP A 27 23.31 -7.63 -28.22
N ALA A 28 22.31 -8.53 -28.20
CA ALA A 28 22.10 -9.90 -27.71
C ALA A 28 21.13 -10.68 -28.62
N ALA A 29 21.00 -12.01 -28.42
CA ALA A 29 20.23 -12.90 -29.29
C ALA A 29 18.79 -13.14 -28.78
N GLY A 30 17.85 -12.27 -29.15
CA GLY A 30 16.43 -12.43 -28.88
C GLY A 30 15.67 -13.38 -29.83
N ILE A 31 14.47 -13.81 -29.41
CA ILE A 31 13.52 -14.53 -30.27
C ILE A 31 12.53 -13.54 -30.89
N LEU A 32 12.44 -13.55 -32.22
CA LEU A 32 11.44 -12.82 -32.98
C LEU A 32 10.28 -13.74 -33.41
N LEU A 33 9.07 -13.50 -32.90
CA LEU A 33 7.86 -14.24 -33.25
C LEU A 33 6.93 -13.38 -34.12
N LYS A 34 6.20 -14.01 -35.04
CA LYS A 34 5.14 -13.35 -35.83
C LYS A 34 3.79 -13.96 -35.49
N VAL A 35 2.87 -13.14 -35.00
CA VAL A 35 1.48 -13.53 -34.70
C VAL A 35 0.56 -12.94 -35.76
N GLU A 36 -0.01 -13.81 -36.59
CA GLU A 36 -0.98 -13.43 -37.62
C GLU A 36 -2.40 -13.38 -37.05
N THR A 37 -2.95 -12.18 -36.96
CA THR A 37 -4.37 -11.92 -36.62
C THR A 37 -5.17 -11.69 -37.89
N LYS A 38 -6.51 -11.75 -37.81
CA LYS A 38 -7.41 -11.44 -38.95
C LYS A 38 -7.26 -10.03 -39.53
N VAL A 39 -6.73 -9.07 -38.76
CA VAL A 39 -6.64 -7.66 -39.16
C VAL A 39 -5.21 -7.19 -39.46
N GLY A 40 -4.19 -7.93 -39.07
CA GLY A 40 -2.79 -7.61 -39.34
C GLY A 40 -1.81 -8.48 -38.56
N THR A 41 -0.52 -8.14 -38.63
CA THR A 41 0.55 -8.94 -38.03
C THR A 41 1.14 -8.21 -36.82
N ILE A 42 1.18 -8.90 -35.68
CA ILE A 42 1.99 -8.47 -34.53
C ILE A 42 3.34 -9.16 -34.66
N VAL A 43 4.43 -8.42 -34.48
CA VAL A 43 5.77 -8.97 -34.34
C VAL A 43 6.20 -8.77 -32.90
N LEU A 44 6.61 -9.85 -32.26
CA LEU A 44 7.06 -9.87 -30.88
C LEU A 44 8.56 -10.05 -30.87
N GLU A 45 9.26 -9.22 -30.12
CA GLU A 45 10.70 -9.32 -29.92
C GLU A 45 10.96 -9.61 -28.44
N ILE A 46 11.35 -10.87 -28.15
CA ILE A 46 11.63 -11.35 -26.79
C ILE A 46 13.16 -11.39 -26.64
N ASN A 47 13.73 -10.35 -26.04
CA ASN A 47 15.18 -10.16 -25.99
C ASN A 47 15.81 -10.77 -24.71
N GLN A 48 15.84 -12.11 -24.63
CA GLN A 48 16.35 -12.84 -23.47
C GLN A 48 17.43 -13.88 -23.82
N PRO A 49 18.66 -13.78 -23.26
CA PRO A 49 19.77 -14.70 -23.55
C PRO A 49 19.49 -16.17 -23.23
N GLU A 50 18.69 -16.47 -22.19
CA GLU A 50 18.33 -17.83 -21.76
C GLU A 50 17.38 -18.57 -22.74
N LEU A 51 16.80 -17.83 -23.69
CA LEU A 51 15.99 -18.36 -24.78
C LEU A 51 16.80 -18.62 -26.05
N ALA A 52 18.11 -18.33 -26.06
CA ALA A 52 18.99 -18.65 -27.17
C ALA A 52 19.04 -20.17 -27.39
N GLY A 53 18.43 -20.64 -28.48
CA GLY A 53 18.32 -22.07 -28.81
C GLY A 53 17.10 -22.78 -28.24
N ALA A 54 16.09 -22.05 -27.72
CA ALA A 54 14.83 -22.63 -27.28
C ALA A 54 14.01 -23.24 -28.45
N GLU A 55 13.27 -24.31 -28.18
CA GLU A 55 12.30 -24.88 -29.11
C GLU A 55 11.01 -24.04 -29.11
N VAL A 56 10.52 -23.69 -30.30
CA VAL A 56 9.26 -22.96 -30.48
C VAL A 56 8.23 -23.87 -31.15
N SER A 57 7.04 -23.93 -30.58
CA SER A 57 5.90 -24.71 -31.09
C SER A 57 4.63 -23.85 -31.11
N VAL A 58 3.66 -24.21 -31.96
CA VAL A 58 2.38 -23.50 -32.09
C VAL A 58 1.26 -24.53 -32.13
N ASP A 59 0.21 -24.32 -31.35
CA ASP A 59 -0.95 -25.21 -31.27
C ASP A 59 -2.08 -24.83 -32.25
N ASP A 60 -3.12 -25.67 -32.34
CA ASP A 60 -4.30 -25.44 -33.19
C ASP A 60 -5.12 -24.20 -32.79
N ARG A 61 -4.86 -23.61 -31.60
CA ARG A 61 -5.48 -22.37 -31.09
C ARG A 61 -4.60 -21.14 -31.29
N LYS A 62 -3.47 -21.27 -31.98
CA LYS A 62 -2.44 -20.23 -32.18
C LYS A 62 -1.74 -19.77 -30.88
N VAL A 63 -1.76 -20.59 -29.82
CA VAL A 63 -0.88 -20.37 -28.67
C VAL A 63 0.54 -20.74 -29.10
N ILE A 64 1.48 -19.82 -28.93
CA ILE A 64 2.89 -20.08 -29.21
C ILE A 64 3.56 -20.48 -27.91
N THR A 65 4.13 -21.68 -27.85
CA THR A 65 4.84 -22.20 -26.68
C THR A 65 6.34 -22.28 -26.96
N ILE A 66 7.15 -21.59 -26.14
CA ILE A 66 8.61 -21.59 -26.17
C ILE A 66 9.12 -22.45 -25.00
N ARG A 67 10.08 -23.34 -25.25
CA ARG A 67 10.71 -24.20 -24.23
C ARG A 67 12.23 -24.16 -24.34
N SER A 68 12.91 -23.79 -23.25
CA SER A 68 14.37 -23.88 -23.17
C SER A 68 14.80 -25.32 -22.83
N GLY A 69 15.88 -25.79 -23.45
CA GLY A 69 16.31 -27.20 -23.38
C GLY A 69 16.82 -27.69 -22.02
N GLN A 70 16.82 -26.85 -20.99
CA GLN A 70 17.29 -27.13 -19.62
C GLN A 70 16.17 -27.55 -18.66
N GLY A 71 14.90 -27.65 -19.10
CA GLY A 71 13.77 -28.07 -18.26
C GLY A 71 12.98 -26.93 -17.61
N ASN A 72 13.23 -25.68 -18.01
CA ASN A 72 12.48 -24.51 -17.55
C ASN A 72 11.01 -24.56 -17.99
N GLU A 73 10.17 -23.87 -17.23
CA GLU A 73 8.73 -23.72 -17.50
C GLU A 73 8.45 -23.13 -18.89
N PRO A 74 7.39 -23.57 -19.57
CA PRO A 74 7.03 -23.05 -20.88
C PRO A 74 6.60 -21.59 -20.80
N ILE A 75 7.04 -20.80 -21.78
CA ILE A 75 6.47 -19.47 -22.06
C ILE A 75 5.37 -19.67 -23.10
N GLU A 76 4.15 -19.24 -22.80
CA GLU A 76 3.01 -19.27 -23.71
C GLU A 76 2.63 -17.83 -24.12
N VAL A 77 2.42 -17.61 -25.42
CA VAL A 77 1.96 -16.32 -25.94
C VAL A 77 0.59 -16.48 -26.60
N LYS A 78 -0.34 -15.58 -26.23
CA LYS A 78 -1.70 -15.53 -26.79
C LYS A 78 -2.10 -14.10 -27.10
N ALA A 79 -2.53 -13.85 -28.34
CA ALA A 79 -3.22 -12.62 -28.73
C ALA A 79 -4.73 -12.88 -28.82
N ASP A 80 -5.53 -12.11 -28.08
CA ASP A 80 -6.98 -12.19 -28.11
C ASP A 80 -7.55 -11.17 -29.11
N GLU A 81 -8.18 -11.65 -30.18
CA GLU A 81 -8.71 -10.81 -31.27
C GLU A 81 -9.99 -10.04 -30.92
N VAL A 82 -10.61 -10.30 -29.76
CA VAL A 82 -11.88 -9.65 -29.35
C VAL A 82 -11.60 -8.50 -28.39
N THR A 83 -10.74 -8.75 -27.40
CA THR A 83 -10.32 -7.77 -26.38
C THR A 83 -9.12 -6.95 -26.81
N HIS A 84 -8.45 -7.32 -27.91
CA HIS A 84 -7.17 -6.75 -28.35
C HIS A 84 -6.06 -6.78 -27.29
N LYS A 85 -6.07 -7.80 -26.43
CA LYS A 85 -5.03 -8.03 -25.41
C LYS A 85 -4.03 -9.07 -25.89
N LEU A 86 -2.76 -8.71 -25.84
CA LEU A 86 -1.65 -9.65 -25.94
C LEU A 86 -1.26 -10.03 -24.51
N LYS A 87 -1.26 -11.33 -24.22
CA LYS A 87 -0.86 -11.90 -22.95
C LYS A 87 0.27 -12.90 -23.17
N VAL A 88 1.33 -12.77 -22.38
CA VAL A 88 2.42 -13.74 -22.27
C VAL A 88 2.41 -14.31 -20.86
N THR A 89 2.47 -15.63 -20.76
CA THR A 89 2.47 -16.37 -19.49
C THR A 89 3.70 -17.25 -19.37
N LYS A 90 4.22 -17.41 -18.16
CA LYS A 90 5.34 -18.30 -17.82
C LYS A 90 4.90 -19.12 -16.59
N GLY A 91 5.06 -20.44 -16.64
CA GLY A 91 4.57 -21.34 -15.56
C GLY A 91 3.05 -21.39 -15.39
N GLY A 92 2.27 -20.73 -16.27
CA GLY A 92 0.81 -20.56 -16.14
C GLY A 92 0.37 -19.20 -15.61
N PHE A 93 1.29 -18.38 -15.08
CA PHE A 93 1.02 -17.04 -14.54
C PHE A 93 1.26 -15.94 -15.58
N GLU A 94 0.55 -14.80 -15.46
CA GLU A 94 0.69 -13.67 -16.39
C GLU A 94 2.03 -12.95 -16.16
N ALA A 95 2.95 -13.03 -17.13
CA ALA A 95 4.25 -12.36 -17.08
C ALA A 95 4.24 -11.00 -17.79
N PHE A 96 3.37 -10.83 -18.78
CA PHE A 96 3.21 -9.58 -19.51
C PHE A 96 1.81 -9.48 -20.13
N VAL A 97 1.12 -8.36 -19.96
CA VAL A 97 -0.14 -8.06 -20.63
C VAL A 97 -0.10 -6.64 -21.19
N THR A 98 -0.45 -6.48 -22.47
CA THR A 98 -0.63 -5.17 -23.10
C THR A 98 -1.83 -5.16 -24.03
N GLU A 99 -2.46 -4.00 -24.18
CA GLU A 99 -3.44 -3.73 -25.23
C GLU A 99 -2.72 -3.35 -26.53
N PHE A 100 -3.22 -3.82 -27.67
CA PHE A 100 -2.65 -3.56 -29.00
C PHE A 100 -3.71 -3.04 -29.98
N VAL A 101 -3.32 -2.30 -31.02
CA VAL A 101 -4.26 -1.86 -32.07
C VAL A 101 -3.57 -1.91 -33.44
N VAL A 102 -3.74 -3.04 -34.14
CA VAL A 102 -3.17 -3.23 -35.48
C VAL A 102 -4.18 -2.83 -36.56
N ARG A 103 -3.75 -1.95 -37.47
CA ARG A 103 -4.57 -1.53 -38.63
C ARG A 103 -4.49 -2.54 -39.77
N ALA A 104 -5.57 -2.64 -40.55
CA ALA A 104 -5.69 -3.49 -41.74
C ALA A 104 -4.41 -3.50 -42.61
N GLY A 105 -3.74 -4.65 -42.69
CA GLY A 105 -2.55 -4.83 -43.52
C GLY A 105 -1.28 -4.09 -43.05
N LYS A 106 -1.22 -3.68 -41.78
CA LYS A 106 -0.02 -3.13 -41.14
C LYS A 106 0.59 -4.11 -40.14
N GLN A 107 1.87 -3.85 -39.83
CA GLN A 107 2.62 -4.54 -38.78
C GLN A 107 2.74 -3.62 -37.57
N GLN A 108 2.61 -4.18 -36.36
CA GLN A 108 3.03 -3.53 -35.11
C GLN A 108 4.11 -4.41 -34.47
N THR A 109 5.23 -3.81 -34.07
CA THR A 109 6.23 -4.49 -33.24
C THR A 109 5.93 -4.19 -31.77
N ILE A 110 6.02 -5.21 -30.91
CA ILE A 110 5.94 -5.10 -29.45
C ILE A 110 7.19 -5.78 -28.90
N GLU A 111 8.06 -5.00 -28.27
CA GLU A 111 9.20 -5.51 -27.52
C GLU A 111 8.69 -6.05 -26.18
N VAL A 112 9.15 -7.24 -25.80
CA VAL A 112 8.71 -7.96 -24.61
C VAL A 112 9.95 -8.35 -23.81
N HIS A 113 10.07 -7.75 -22.62
CA HIS A 113 11.06 -8.15 -21.62
C HIS A 113 10.33 -9.03 -20.60
N LEU A 114 10.73 -10.32 -20.50
CA LEU A 114 10.06 -11.31 -19.64
C LEU A 114 10.71 -11.39 -18.27
N GLU A 115 10.80 -10.24 -17.61
CA GLU A 115 11.10 -10.16 -16.19
C GLU A 115 9.78 -10.34 -15.42
N PRO A 116 9.78 -10.99 -14.24
CA PRO A 116 8.80 -10.63 -13.22
C PRO A 116 8.90 -9.11 -13.01
N SER A 117 7.78 -8.41 -12.80
CA SER A 117 7.80 -6.99 -12.44
C SER A 117 8.83 -6.77 -11.32
N GLU A 118 9.80 -5.88 -11.54
CA GLU A 118 11.19 -6.05 -11.07
C GLU A 118 11.38 -6.37 -9.58
N THR A 119 12.34 -7.27 -9.30
CA THR A 119 13.19 -7.17 -8.11
C THR A 119 14.66 -7.39 -8.51
N PRO A 120 15.57 -6.41 -8.33
CA PRO A 120 16.97 -6.54 -8.75
C PRO A 120 17.84 -7.30 -7.74
N SER A 121 18.94 -7.91 -8.21
CA SER A 121 19.99 -8.49 -7.35
C SER A 121 21.39 -7.97 -7.74
N GLY A 122 22.19 -7.61 -6.72
CA GLY A 122 23.33 -6.67 -6.79
C GLY A 122 24.63 -7.11 -7.51
N PRO A 123 25.80 -6.49 -7.22
CA PRO A 123 26.20 -5.93 -5.92
C PRO A 123 26.67 -4.47 -5.95
N ALA A 124 25.84 -3.58 -5.41
CA ALA A 124 26.23 -2.39 -4.66
C ALA A 124 25.04 -2.01 -3.78
N ALA A 125 25.27 -1.29 -2.67
CA ALA A 125 24.17 -0.71 -1.91
C ALA A 125 23.51 0.40 -2.76
N VAL A 126 22.42 0.02 -3.43
CA VAL A 126 21.42 0.94 -3.96
C VAL A 126 20.14 0.55 -3.26
N GLU A 127 19.82 1.25 -2.18
CA GLU A 127 18.52 1.15 -1.52
C GLU A 127 17.47 1.60 -2.54
N SER A 128 16.66 0.66 -3.04
CA SER A 128 15.38 1.00 -3.67
C SER A 128 14.53 1.63 -2.58
N SER A 129 14.38 2.96 -2.62
CA SER A 129 13.91 3.80 -1.50
C SER A 129 12.41 3.69 -1.19
N GLN A 130 11.79 2.58 -1.57
CA GLN A 130 10.37 2.32 -1.39
C GLN A 130 10.18 0.80 -1.29
N THR A 131 10.27 0.27 -0.07
CA THR A 131 9.74 -1.06 0.22
C THR A 131 8.24 -0.93 0.46
N TRP A 132 7.50 -2.03 0.44
CA TRP A 132 6.07 -2.00 0.77
C TRP A 132 5.78 -2.88 2.00
N ALA A 133 4.54 -2.84 2.46
CA ALA A 133 4.00 -3.69 3.51
C ALA A 133 2.48 -3.83 3.29
N LEU A 134 1.86 -4.80 3.95
CA LEU A 134 0.39 -4.84 4.07
C LEU A 134 -0.07 -4.26 5.40
N GLU A 135 -1.04 -3.37 5.34
CA GLU A 135 -1.79 -2.82 6.47
C GLU A 135 -3.09 -3.60 6.67
N PHE A 136 -3.33 -4.00 7.91
CA PHE A 136 -4.45 -4.80 8.39
C PHE A 136 -5.24 -3.98 9.41
N ASP A 137 -6.54 -3.87 9.23
CA ASP A 137 -7.42 -2.99 10.00
C ASP A 137 -7.87 -3.56 11.36
N GLY A 138 -7.71 -4.86 11.55
CA GLY A 138 -8.11 -5.62 12.73
C GLY A 138 -9.59 -5.99 12.81
N VAL A 139 -10.32 -6.00 11.69
CA VAL A 139 -11.74 -6.31 11.59
C VAL A 139 -12.01 -7.57 10.78
N ASP A 140 -11.53 -7.62 9.53
CA ASP A 140 -11.66 -8.78 8.64
C ASP A 140 -10.47 -9.01 7.68
N ASP A 141 -9.38 -8.24 7.82
CA ASP A 141 -8.18 -8.30 6.98
C ASP A 141 -7.28 -9.54 7.25
N TYR A 142 -6.90 -10.29 6.21
CA TYR A 142 -5.91 -11.38 6.26
C TYR A 142 -5.30 -11.69 4.89
N VAL A 143 -4.22 -12.48 4.86
CA VAL A 143 -3.74 -13.17 3.66
C VAL A 143 -3.92 -14.67 3.85
N GLU A 144 -4.52 -15.37 2.88
CA GLU A 144 -4.58 -16.82 2.83
C GLU A 144 -3.43 -17.37 1.97
N VAL A 145 -2.66 -18.32 2.51
CA VAL A 145 -1.52 -18.94 1.83
C VAL A 145 -1.76 -20.45 1.72
N PRO A 146 -2.20 -20.97 0.56
CA PRO A 146 -2.46 -22.38 0.35
C PRO A 146 -1.19 -23.23 0.45
N GLY A 147 -1.26 -24.35 1.18
CA GLY A 147 -0.21 -25.38 1.18
C GLY A 147 1.09 -25.03 1.92
N VAL A 148 1.23 -23.85 2.53
CA VAL A 148 2.34 -23.55 3.46
C VAL A 148 2.01 -24.04 4.86
N ALA A 149 1.89 -25.34 4.96
CA ALA A 149 1.55 -25.99 6.20
C ALA A 149 2.80 -26.51 6.92
N CYS A 150 3.03 -26.01 8.12
CA CYS A 150 3.90 -26.66 9.10
C CYS A 150 2.97 -27.37 10.11
N VAL A 151 3.24 -28.55 10.65
CA VAL A 151 4.53 -29.20 10.90
C VAL A 151 4.40 -30.71 10.66
N PRO A 152 5.36 -31.36 9.98
CA PRO A 152 6.13 -32.39 10.69
C PRO A 152 7.65 -32.14 10.67
N ALA A 153 8.13 -31.19 9.86
CA ALA A 153 9.55 -30.85 9.81
C ALA A 153 10.02 -30.30 11.17
N ARG A 154 10.96 -31.01 11.79
CA ARG A 154 11.76 -30.54 12.92
C ARG A 154 13.22 -30.54 12.49
N PRO A 155 13.97 -29.45 12.71
CA PRO A 155 13.57 -28.22 13.40
C PRO A 155 12.77 -27.26 12.51
N LEU A 156 12.31 -26.11 13.03
CA LEU A 156 11.67 -25.05 12.24
C LEU A 156 11.86 -23.65 12.82
N THR A 157 11.61 -22.63 12.00
CA THR A 157 11.59 -21.20 12.37
C THR A 157 10.45 -20.49 11.63
N TYR A 158 9.71 -19.65 12.33
CA TYR A 158 8.85 -18.61 11.75
C TYR A 158 9.38 -17.26 12.19
N GLU A 159 9.49 -16.29 11.30
CA GLU A 159 9.87 -14.93 11.66
C GLU A 159 9.21 -13.89 10.77
N VAL A 160 9.03 -12.69 11.33
CA VAL A 160 8.25 -11.62 10.72
C VAL A 160 8.71 -10.26 11.23
N TRP A 161 8.67 -9.25 10.36
CA TRP A 161 8.67 -7.86 10.77
C TRP A 161 7.25 -7.30 10.78
N PHE A 162 6.91 -6.51 11.80
CA PHE A 162 5.57 -5.95 11.89
C PHE A 162 5.58 -4.63 12.67
N THR A 163 4.50 -3.89 12.57
CA THR A 163 4.21 -2.71 13.39
C THR A 163 2.79 -2.86 13.92
N ALA A 164 2.62 -3.15 15.21
CA ALA A 164 1.28 -3.29 15.78
C ALA A 164 0.63 -1.92 16.01
N ASP A 165 -0.66 -1.78 15.70
CA ASP A 165 -1.41 -0.55 15.89
C ASP A 165 -2.29 -0.60 17.16
N PRO A 166 -2.75 0.53 17.72
CA PRO A 166 -3.68 0.52 18.85
C PRO A 166 -5.10 0.02 18.48
N GLY A 167 -5.62 -0.90 19.29
CA GLY A 167 -6.90 -1.61 19.08
C GLY A 167 -7.43 -2.24 20.38
N GLU A 168 -8.64 -2.79 20.30
CA GLU A 168 -9.41 -3.35 21.44
C GLU A 168 -9.48 -4.89 21.43
N GLN A 169 -8.86 -5.53 20.43
CA GLN A 169 -8.77 -6.97 20.28
C GLN A 169 -8.09 -7.62 21.50
N LYS A 170 -8.45 -8.86 21.83
CA LYS A 170 -7.84 -9.54 23.00
C LYS A 170 -6.58 -10.29 22.62
N VAL A 171 -6.63 -11.06 21.53
CA VAL A 171 -5.54 -11.90 21.05
C VAL A 171 -5.48 -11.84 19.53
N GLU A 172 -4.51 -11.11 18.99
CA GLU A 172 -4.32 -10.99 17.54
C GLU A 172 -3.31 -12.03 17.03
N SER A 173 -3.38 -12.44 15.76
CA SER A 173 -2.39 -13.38 15.18
C SER A 173 -1.68 -12.76 13.97
N LEU A 174 -0.35 -12.68 14.06
CA LEU A 174 0.52 -12.23 12.96
C LEU A 174 0.66 -13.31 11.89
N ILE A 175 0.88 -14.56 12.32
CA ILE A 175 0.92 -15.74 11.47
C ILE A 175 0.21 -16.86 12.23
N SER A 176 -0.69 -17.61 11.56
CA SER A 176 -1.28 -18.82 12.13
C SER A 176 -1.51 -19.92 11.09
N ALA A 177 -1.47 -21.17 11.53
CA ALA A 177 -1.96 -22.33 10.79
C ALA A 177 -2.83 -23.18 11.72
N PHE A 178 -3.98 -23.67 11.24
CA PHE A 178 -4.98 -24.36 12.06
C PHE A 178 -5.68 -25.49 11.29
N ASP A 179 -5.89 -26.63 11.94
CA ASP A 179 -6.73 -27.73 11.45
C ASP A 179 -8.04 -27.83 12.26
N MET A 180 -9.17 -27.74 11.58
CA MET A 180 -10.52 -27.74 12.17
C MET A 180 -11.00 -29.10 12.70
N ASP A 181 -10.55 -30.21 12.09
CA ASP A 181 -10.96 -31.57 12.45
C ASP A 181 -10.18 -32.10 13.66
N GLN A 182 -8.94 -31.65 13.85
CA GLN A 182 -8.05 -32.12 14.93
C GLN A 182 -7.68 -31.04 15.94
N LYS A 183 -8.14 -29.79 15.73
CA LYS A 183 -7.88 -28.62 16.58
C LYS A 183 -6.39 -28.43 16.88
N CYS A 184 -5.58 -28.62 15.84
CA CYS A 184 -4.15 -28.46 15.91
C CYS A 184 -3.79 -27.04 15.46
N HIS A 185 -2.85 -26.37 16.13
CA HIS A 185 -2.50 -24.99 15.81
C HIS A 185 -1.02 -24.65 15.99
N VAL A 186 -0.56 -23.68 15.21
CA VAL A 186 0.73 -22.99 15.33
C VAL A 186 0.46 -21.50 15.10
N GLY A 187 1.03 -20.60 15.90
CA GLY A 187 0.95 -19.17 15.56
C GLY A 187 1.61 -18.19 16.52
N LEU A 188 2.06 -17.06 15.94
CA LEU A 188 2.61 -15.88 16.62
C LEU A 188 1.49 -14.87 16.88
N GLN A 189 1.32 -14.48 18.14
CA GLN A 189 0.14 -13.76 18.60
C GLN A 189 0.49 -12.60 19.56
N LEU A 190 -0.40 -11.60 19.65
CA LEU A 190 -0.32 -10.47 20.59
C LEU A 190 -1.46 -10.54 21.61
N ASP A 191 -1.13 -10.66 22.90
CA ASP A 191 -2.10 -10.60 24.01
C ASP A 191 -2.17 -9.15 24.53
N ARG A 192 -3.11 -8.34 23.99
CA ARG A 192 -3.18 -6.88 24.26
C ARG A 192 -3.38 -6.52 25.73
N PRO A 193 -4.29 -7.15 26.51
CA PRO A 193 -4.48 -6.87 27.94
C PRO A 193 -3.23 -7.04 28.82
N LYS A 194 -2.19 -7.65 28.26
CA LYS A 194 -0.93 -8.06 28.90
C LYS A 194 0.30 -7.46 28.22
N GLU A 195 0.10 -6.66 27.17
CA GLU A 195 1.12 -6.02 26.31
C GLU A 195 2.29 -6.95 25.96
N ALA A 196 1.97 -8.20 25.63
CA ALA A 196 2.96 -9.26 25.52
C ALA A 196 2.73 -10.17 24.31
N TRP A 197 3.84 -10.56 23.69
CA TRP A 197 3.88 -11.54 22.63
C TRP A 197 3.63 -12.93 23.20
N TYR A 198 2.81 -13.70 22.52
CA TYR A 198 2.45 -15.07 22.85
C TYR A 198 2.71 -15.93 21.62
N PHE A 199 3.43 -17.03 21.79
CA PHE A 199 3.50 -18.06 20.76
C PHE A 199 2.91 -19.36 21.30
N SER A 200 2.20 -20.08 20.44
CA SER A 200 1.61 -21.36 20.81
C SER A 200 1.64 -22.41 19.70
N VAL A 201 1.83 -23.66 20.12
CA VAL A 201 1.77 -24.89 19.32
C VAL A 201 0.95 -25.91 20.08
N GLY A 202 -0.02 -26.59 19.48
CA GLY A 202 -0.79 -27.60 20.20
C GLY A 202 -1.76 -28.41 19.37
N SER A 203 -2.43 -29.37 20.03
CA SER A 203 -3.49 -30.22 19.48
C SER A 203 -4.53 -30.54 20.55
N ASP A 204 -5.82 -30.29 20.30
CA ASP A 204 -6.90 -30.59 21.24
C ASP A 204 -7.65 -31.88 20.84
N ARG A 205 -7.14 -33.04 21.33
CA ARG A 205 -7.84 -34.32 21.20
C ARG A 205 -9.15 -34.29 22.00
N LEU A 206 -10.23 -34.73 21.35
CA LEU A 206 -11.61 -34.72 21.85
C LEU A 206 -11.75 -35.13 23.34
N HIS A 207 -12.09 -34.13 24.17
CA HIS A 207 -12.77 -34.25 25.46
C HIS A 207 -12.06 -34.91 26.66
N THR A 208 -10.74 -35.11 26.67
CA THR A 208 -10.04 -35.60 27.88
C THR A 208 -8.80 -34.82 28.33
N ALA A 209 -8.00 -34.24 27.43
CA ALA A 209 -6.92 -33.29 27.79
C ALA A 209 -6.47 -32.46 26.58
N SER A 210 -6.40 -31.14 26.74
CA SER A 210 -5.86 -30.23 25.73
C SER A 210 -4.34 -30.08 25.88
N HIS A 211 -3.58 -30.41 24.84
CA HIS A 211 -2.11 -30.34 24.87
C HIS A 211 -1.63 -29.07 24.17
N TYR A 212 -1.30 -28.05 24.96
CA TYR A 212 -0.81 -26.75 24.48
C TYR A 212 0.60 -26.47 24.98
N TRP A 213 1.52 -26.29 24.04
CA TRP A 213 2.78 -25.60 24.29
C TRP A 213 2.57 -24.12 24.09
N PHE A 214 2.97 -23.32 25.07
CA PHE A 214 3.01 -21.88 24.91
C PHE A 214 4.15 -21.25 25.67
N THR A 215 4.63 -20.14 25.13
CA THR A 215 5.62 -19.27 25.74
C THR A 215 5.23 -17.81 25.46
N ARG A 216 5.70 -16.88 26.30
CA ARG A 216 5.25 -15.49 26.36
C ARG A 216 6.45 -14.57 26.62
N SER A 217 6.45 -13.37 26.05
CA SER A 217 7.45 -12.33 26.39
C SER A 217 7.40 -11.96 27.87
N GLU A 218 8.57 -11.72 28.47
CA GLU A 218 8.68 -11.49 29.92
C GLU A 218 8.12 -10.15 30.38
N THR A 219 8.16 -9.14 29.51
CA THR A 219 7.87 -7.76 29.87
C THR A 219 6.74 -7.18 29.03
N PRO A 220 5.75 -6.52 29.65
CA PRO A 220 4.88 -5.55 28.98
C PRO A 220 5.75 -4.51 28.25
N ARG A 221 5.58 -4.39 26.94
CA ARG A 221 6.38 -3.48 26.09
C ARG A 221 5.60 -2.19 25.88
N THR A 222 6.10 -1.07 26.44
CA THR A 222 5.46 0.25 26.30
C THR A 222 5.67 0.90 24.92
N ASP A 223 6.59 0.35 24.13
CA ASP A 223 6.92 0.69 22.74
C ASP A 223 6.26 -0.26 21.72
N LEU A 224 5.44 -1.21 22.17
CA LEU A 224 4.89 -2.30 21.35
C LEU A 224 4.06 -1.82 20.14
N TYR A 225 3.47 -0.62 20.25
CA TYR A 225 2.63 -0.04 19.21
C TYR A 225 3.39 1.00 18.38
N ARG A 226 3.13 1.01 17.07
CA ARG A 226 3.61 1.99 16.09
C ARG A 226 5.14 2.10 15.96
N THR A 227 5.86 1.10 16.43
CA THR A 227 7.28 0.90 16.11
C THR A 227 7.46 -0.47 15.44
N ARG A 228 8.43 -0.57 14.54
CA ARG A 228 8.70 -1.80 13.78
C ARG A 228 9.48 -2.76 14.66
N HIS A 229 8.92 -3.95 14.88
CA HIS A 229 9.49 -5.01 15.71
C HIS A 229 9.74 -6.26 14.87
N HIS A 230 10.75 -7.03 15.27
CA HIS A 230 10.97 -8.38 14.75
C HIS A 230 10.45 -9.40 15.76
N GLY A 231 9.67 -10.36 15.29
CA GLY A 231 9.24 -11.51 16.09
C GLY A 231 9.70 -12.80 15.43
N ALA A 232 10.32 -13.70 16.19
CA ALA A 232 10.66 -15.04 15.71
C ALA A 232 10.26 -16.14 16.71
N LEU A 233 9.63 -17.19 16.18
CA LEU A 233 9.58 -18.51 16.80
C LEU A 233 10.74 -19.35 16.28
N VAL A 234 11.42 -20.05 17.17
CA VAL A 234 12.30 -21.16 16.80
C VAL A 234 11.90 -22.42 17.55
N TRP A 235 11.80 -23.56 16.85
CA TRP A 235 11.70 -24.88 17.45
C TRP A 235 12.91 -25.71 17.02
N ASP A 236 13.78 -26.07 17.96
CA ASP A 236 14.98 -26.87 17.71
C ASP A 236 14.72 -28.38 17.64
N GLY A 237 13.47 -28.80 17.76
CA GLY A 237 13.03 -30.20 17.84
C GLY A 237 12.80 -30.70 19.28
N ALA A 238 13.35 -30.02 20.29
CA ALA A 238 13.17 -30.31 21.72
C ALA A 238 12.41 -29.19 22.45
N GLU A 239 12.84 -27.94 22.28
CA GLU A 239 12.28 -26.76 22.95
C GLU A 239 11.81 -25.69 21.95
N VAL A 240 10.85 -24.88 22.40
CA VAL A 240 10.27 -23.77 21.63
C VAL A 240 10.72 -22.45 22.25
N HIS A 241 11.39 -21.62 21.44
CA HIS A 241 11.98 -20.34 21.83
C HIS A 241 11.27 -19.19 21.13
N ILE A 242 11.08 -18.07 21.83
CA ILE A 242 10.66 -16.80 21.23
C ILE A 242 11.85 -15.85 21.25
N TYR A 243 12.03 -15.10 20.17
CA TYR A 243 12.87 -13.92 20.11
C TYR A 243 12.01 -12.71 19.73
N VAL A 244 12.25 -11.58 20.39
CA VAL A 244 11.65 -10.28 20.05
C VAL A 244 12.80 -9.30 19.89
N ASP A 245 12.89 -8.66 18.72
CA ASP A 245 14.05 -7.85 18.29
C ASP A 245 15.38 -8.58 18.48
N GLY A 246 15.38 -9.88 18.15
CA GLY A 246 16.52 -10.79 18.31
C GLY A 246 16.90 -11.13 19.75
N LYS A 247 16.16 -10.64 20.77
CA LYS A 247 16.37 -10.98 22.19
C LYS A 247 15.50 -12.15 22.63
N ARG A 248 16.14 -13.21 23.12
CA ARG A 248 15.46 -14.43 23.58
C ARG A 248 14.61 -14.10 24.79
N GLN A 249 13.32 -14.42 24.70
CA GLN A 249 12.38 -14.29 25.81
C GLN A 249 12.52 -15.50 26.74
N HIS A 250 12.52 -15.28 28.06
CA HIS A 250 12.79 -16.37 29.01
C HIS A 250 11.68 -17.44 29.01
N SER A 251 12.12 -18.69 28.98
CA SER A 251 11.26 -19.88 28.97
C SER A 251 10.70 -20.19 30.37
N GLY A 252 9.74 -19.38 30.81
CA GLY A 252 8.76 -19.79 31.82
C GLY A 252 7.79 -20.83 31.26
N ALA A 253 8.32 -21.96 30.76
CA ALA A 253 7.53 -23.00 30.12
C ALA A 253 6.52 -23.56 31.13
N THR A 254 5.25 -23.20 30.97
CA THR A 254 4.16 -23.91 31.63
C THR A 254 3.98 -25.21 30.89
N ARG A 255 4.83 -26.19 31.22
CA ARG A 255 4.71 -27.58 30.79
C ARG A 255 3.47 -28.17 31.45
N LEU A 256 2.30 -27.83 30.91
CA LEU A 256 1.11 -28.67 31.03
C LEU A 256 1.49 -30.02 30.43
N GLU A 257 1.35 -31.07 31.24
CA GLU A 257 2.19 -32.25 31.14
C GLU A 257 2.09 -32.94 29.77
N ILE A 258 3.26 -33.31 29.23
CA ILE A 258 3.34 -34.31 28.17
C ILE A 258 2.91 -35.62 28.81
N GLY A 259 1.70 -36.09 28.51
CA GLY A 259 1.41 -37.52 28.62
C GLY A 259 2.27 -38.28 27.60
N ASP A 260 2.75 -39.46 27.95
CA ASP A 260 3.73 -40.24 27.18
C ASP A 260 3.27 -40.66 25.75
N ASP A 261 2.02 -40.33 25.37
CA ASP A 261 1.32 -40.75 24.15
C ASP A 261 1.17 -39.67 23.06
N PHE A 262 1.76 -38.47 23.20
CA PHE A 262 1.72 -37.45 22.13
C PHE A 262 2.74 -37.74 21.02
N VAL A 263 2.25 -38.09 19.82
CA VAL A 263 3.08 -38.41 18.64
C VAL A 263 2.82 -37.36 17.55
N PRO A 264 3.49 -36.19 17.60
CA PRO A 264 3.18 -35.04 16.74
C PRO A 264 3.28 -35.32 15.24
N GLU A 265 4.11 -36.27 14.80
CA GLU A 265 4.20 -36.70 13.40
C GLU A 265 2.90 -37.36 12.89
N GLN A 266 2.13 -37.99 13.78
CA GLN A 266 0.82 -38.55 13.46
C GLN A 266 -0.30 -37.51 13.63
N ASP A 267 -0.29 -36.75 14.73
CA ASP A 267 -1.35 -35.78 15.08
C ASP A 267 -1.31 -34.45 14.29
N LEU A 268 -0.18 -34.09 13.66
CA LEU A 268 -0.04 -32.87 12.84
C LEU A 268 0.00 -33.16 11.33
N SER A 269 -0.05 -34.43 10.93
CA SER A 269 -0.01 -34.89 9.53
C SER A 269 -1.09 -34.29 8.63
N LYS A 270 -2.18 -33.77 9.22
CA LYS A 270 -3.28 -33.10 8.50
C LYS A 270 -3.18 -31.58 8.41
N LEU A 271 -2.36 -30.91 9.25
CA LEU A 271 -2.08 -29.47 9.03
C LEU A 271 -1.55 -29.25 7.62
N LEU A 272 -0.80 -30.22 7.08
CA LEU A 272 -0.31 -30.30 5.69
C LEU A 272 -1.36 -30.05 4.59
N ALA A 273 -2.66 -30.12 4.90
CA ALA A 273 -3.76 -29.86 3.98
C ALA A 273 -4.51 -28.53 4.24
N SER A 274 -4.14 -27.76 5.27
CA SER A 274 -4.76 -26.49 5.64
C SER A 274 -3.95 -25.30 5.16
N ALA A 275 -4.62 -24.19 4.83
CA ALA A 275 -3.94 -22.93 4.52
C ALA A 275 -3.32 -22.29 5.77
N MET A 276 -2.24 -21.55 5.58
CA MET A 276 -1.71 -20.64 6.58
C MET A 276 -2.36 -19.26 6.39
N LEU A 277 -2.65 -18.58 7.51
CA LEU A 277 -3.07 -17.20 7.51
C LEU A 277 -1.95 -16.28 7.99
N ILE A 278 -1.85 -15.10 7.35
CA ILE A 278 -1.08 -13.96 7.84
C ILE A 278 -2.09 -12.87 8.22
N GLY A 279 -1.95 -12.28 9.40
CA GLY A 279 -2.85 -11.26 9.93
C GLY A 279 -4.15 -11.75 10.61
N ALA A 280 -4.42 -13.06 10.67
CA ALA A 280 -5.62 -13.56 11.35
C ALA A 280 -5.45 -14.97 11.97
N ARG A 281 -6.45 -15.35 12.76
CA ARG A 281 -6.65 -16.67 13.38
C ARG A 281 -7.96 -17.28 12.91
N LEU A 282 -7.96 -18.55 12.50
CA LEU A 282 -9.19 -19.24 12.09
C LEU A 282 -9.66 -20.31 13.08
N ASN A 283 -10.77 -20.02 13.75
CA ASN A 283 -11.88 -20.96 14.00
C ASN A 283 -13.11 -20.14 14.44
N VAL A 284 -13.99 -19.84 13.48
CA VAL A 284 -15.05 -18.81 13.56
C VAL A 284 -14.46 -17.42 13.85
N PRO A 285 -14.35 -16.52 12.84
CA PRO A 285 -13.80 -15.18 13.05
C PRO A 285 -14.69 -14.36 14.00
N ALA A 286 -14.31 -14.35 15.27
CA ALA A 286 -14.74 -13.34 16.21
C ALA A 286 -13.95 -12.04 15.92
N PRO A 287 -14.56 -10.84 16.03
CA PRO A 287 -13.87 -9.58 15.71
C PRO A 287 -12.64 -9.26 16.56
N ASP A 288 -12.30 -10.07 17.57
CA ASP A 288 -11.19 -9.88 18.49
C ASP A 288 -9.93 -10.71 18.15
N GLN A 289 -9.84 -11.26 16.92
CA GLN A 289 -8.79 -12.19 16.47
C GLN A 289 -7.97 -11.76 15.23
N PHE A 290 -8.35 -10.68 14.55
CA PHE A 290 -7.61 -10.12 13.41
C PHE A 290 -6.50 -9.20 13.91
N PHE A 291 -5.34 -9.25 13.25
CA PHE A 291 -4.24 -8.35 13.53
C PHE A 291 -4.55 -6.94 13.08
N LYS A 292 -4.17 -5.97 13.90
CA LYS A 292 -4.24 -4.57 13.54
C LYS A 292 -2.86 -3.94 13.50
N GLY A 293 -2.45 -3.48 12.33
CA GLY A 293 -1.13 -2.90 12.12
C GLY A 293 -0.59 -3.24 10.74
N ARG A 294 0.73 -3.28 10.60
CA ARG A 294 1.42 -3.60 9.35
C ARG A 294 2.25 -4.86 9.50
N ILE A 295 2.25 -5.72 8.47
CA ILE A 295 3.13 -6.90 8.36
C ILE A 295 4.00 -6.73 7.12
N ASP A 296 5.27 -7.09 7.29
CA ASP A 296 6.36 -6.96 6.34
C ASP A 296 7.33 -8.13 6.54
N GLU A 297 8.15 -8.47 5.55
CA GLU A 297 9.22 -9.49 5.64
C GLU A 297 8.84 -10.74 6.48
N VAL A 298 8.02 -11.65 5.95
CA VAL A 298 7.68 -12.92 6.60
C VAL A 298 8.53 -14.05 6.03
N ARG A 299 9.26 -14.79 6.89
CA ARG A 299 10.02 -15.98 6.50
C ARG A 299 9.64 -17.21 7.32
N ILE A 300 9.53 -18.34 6.64
CA ILE A 300 9.26 -19.66 7.21
C ILE A 300 10.37 -20.60 6.79
N SER A 301 10.86 -21.43 7.70
CA SER A 301 12.04 -22.27 7.45
C SER A 301 11.98 -23.60 8.18
N ASN A 302 12.54 -24.63 7.55
CA ASN A 302 12.59 -26.02 8.04
C ASN A 302 13.85 -26.32 8.89
N VAL A 303 14.42 -25.28 9.50
CA VAL A 303 15.56 -25.35 10.42
C VAL A 303 15.39 -24.42 11.61
N SER A 304 16.17 -24.67 12.67
CA SER A 304 16.32 -23.74 13.79
C SER A 304 17.36 -22.69 13.40
N ARG A 305 16.91 -21.46 13.12
CA ARG A 305 17.82 -20.38 12.69
C ARG A 305 18.60 -19.75 13.85
N TYR A 306 18.05 -19.77 15.07
CA TYR A 306 18.59 -19.00 16.20
C TYR A 306 18.60 -19.82 17.51
N SER A 307 19.77 -19.99 18.10
CA SER A 307 19.98 -20.67 19.40
C SER A 307 20.42 -19.73 20.54
N ALA A 308 20.61 -18.45 20.23
CA ALA A 308 21.06 -17.39 21.13
C ALA A 308 20.56 -16.03 20.60
N ASP A 309 20.73 -14.97 21.38
CA ASP A 309 20.45 -13.60 20.93
C ASP A 309 21.17 -13.27 19.63
N PHE A 310 20.50 -12.49 18.78
CA PHE A 310 21.01 -11.99 17.50
C PHE A 310 20.54 -10.57 17.23
N ASP A 311 21.04 -9.97 16.15
CA ASP A 311 20.51 -8.73 15.58
C ASP A 311 19.71 -9.12 14.33
N PRO A 312 18.37 -8.87 14.27
CA PRO A 312 17.56 -9.32 13.15
C PRO A 312 17.93 -8.63 11.83
N ALA A 313 18.02 -9.42 10.75
CA ALA A 313 18.20 -8.87 9.41
C ALA A 313 16.97 -8.04 9.02
N THR A 314 17.19 -6.81 8.52
CA THR A 314 16.11 -5.89 8.13
C THR A 314 15.29 -6.37 6.94
N ARG A 315 15.94 -7.16 6.07
CA ARG A 315 15.40 -7.90 4.93
C ARG A 315 15.95 -9.31 4.95
N PHE A 316 15.10 -10.31 4.79
CA PHE A 316 15.49 -11.70 4.76
C PHE A 316 16.03 -12.10 3.37
N VAL A 317 16.71 -13.24 3.32
CA VAL A 317 17.22 -13.83 2.08
C VAL A 317 16.84 -15.29 2.09
N ALA A 318 16.36 -15.80 0.95
CA ALA A 318 16.07 -17.21 0.79
C ALA A 318 17.36 -18.04 0.73
N ASP A 319 17.29 -19.24 1.30
CA ASP A 319 18.33 -20.27 1.30
C ASP A 319 17.67 -21.66 1.15
N GLU A 320 18.47 -22.73 1.07
CA GLU A 320 17.98 -24.11 0.93
C GLU A 320 17.11 -24.60 2.11
N HIS A 321 17.00 -23.81 3.18
CA HIS A 321 16.15 -24.08 4.35
C HIS A 321 14.91 -23.19 4.42
N THR A 322 14.74 -22.28 3.47
CA THR A 322 13.60 -21.37 3.39
C THR A 322 12.44 -22.07 2.70
N THR A 323 11.35 -22.27 3.43
CA THR A 323 10.13 -22.90 2.92
C THR A 323 9.25 -21.87 2.20
N ALA A 324 9.12 -20.67 2.77
CA ALA A 324 8.44 -19.56 2.14
C ALA A 324 9.04 -18.23 2.60
N LEU A 325 9.02 -17.22 1.74
CA LEU A 325 9.51 -15.87 2.02
C LEU A 325 8.64 -14.83 1.32
N TYR A 326 8.09 -13.89 2.08
CA TYR A 326 7.26 -12.80 1.55
C TYR A 326 7.89 -11.47 1.93
N HIS A 327 8.36 -10.73 0.94
CA HIS A 327 8.91 -9.39 1.14
C HIS A 327 7.83 -8.32 1.30
N PHE A 328 6.59 -8.59 0.86
CA PHE A 328 5.52 -7.59 0.77
C PHE A 328 5.94 -6.32 0.01
N ASP A 329 6.83 -6.45 -0.98
CA ASP A 329 7.37 -5.36 -1.80
C ASP A 329 6.53 -5.07 -3.07
N ASP A 330 5.49 -5.88 -3.34
CA ASP A 330 4.77 -5.87 -4.63
C ASP A 330 3.97 -4.58 -4.89
N GLY A 331 3.56 -3.89 -3.81
CA GLY A 331 2.95 -2.55 -3.86
C GLY A 331 1.58 -2.45 -4.55
N GLY A 332 0.99 -3.56 -4.96
CA GLY A 332 -0.31 -3.61 -5.63
C GLY A 332 -0.76 -5.04 -5.96
N GLY A 333 -2.05 -5.18 -6.28
CA GLY A 333 -2.66 -6.47 -6.63
C GLY A 333 -3.37 -7.16 -5.46
N GLU A 334 -3.98 -8.30 -5.75
CA GLU A 334 -4.86 -9.08 -4.85
C GLU A 334 -4.14 -10.29 -4.21
N GLY A 335 -2.81 -10.36 -4.29
CA GLY A 335 -2.01 -11.46 -3.76
C GLY A 335 -0.57 -11.06 -3.43
N ILE A 336 0.16 -11.94 -2.74
CA ILE A 336 1.58 -11.76 -2.37
C ILE A 336 2.46 -12.83 -2.99
N PHE A 337 3.69 -12.49 -3.38
CA PHE A 337 4.61 -13.42 -4.03
C PHE A 337 5.61 -14.09 -3.09
N ASP A 338 5.69 -15.43 -3.18
CA ASP A 338 6.72 -16.21 -2.49
C ASP A 338 8.08 -16.08 -3.20
N SER A 339 8.98 -15.35 -2.55
CA SER A 339 10.35 -15.09 -2.94
C SER A 339 11.34 -16.19 -2.53
N SER A 340 10.87 -17.31 -1.94
CA SER A 340 11.73 -18.47 -1.66
C SER A 340 12.02 -19.32 -2.90
N GLY A 341 11.20 -19.19 -3.94
CA GLY A 341 11.26 -20.03 -5.14
C GLY A 341 10.48 -21.35 -5.05
N ASN A 342 9.73 -21.58 -3.97
CA ASN A 342 8.92 -22.79 -3.79
C ASN A 342 7.48 -22.66 -4.33
N GLY A 343 7.07 -21.45 -4.76
CA GLY A 343 5.80 -21.21 -5.45
C GLY A 343 4.59 -21.04 -4.53
N HIS A 344 4.83 -20.70 -3.27
CA HIS A 344 3.80 -20.59 -2.23
C HIS A 344 3.10 -19.23 -2.19
N HIS A 345 2.53 -18.78 -3.31
CA HIS A 345 1.85 -17.48 -3.39
C HIS A 345 0.61 -17.41 -2.48
N GLY A 346 0.29 -16.21 -1.98
CA GLY A 346 -0.89 -15.95 -1.12
C GLY A 346 -1.92 -15.02 -1.76
N GLU A 347 -3.17 -15.10 -1.31
CA GLU A 347 -4.30 -14.26 -1.71
C GLU A 347 -4.64 -13.26 -0.59
N ILE A 348 -4.85 -11.99 -0.94
CA ILE A 348 -5.13 -10.90 0.01
C ILE A 348 -6.63 -10.71 0.17
N HIS A 349 -7.10 -10.75 1.41
CA HIS A 349 -8.48 -10.44 1.78
C HIS A 349 -8.49 -9.17 2.63
N GLY A 350 -8.99 -8.07 2.05
CA GLY A 350 -9.21 -6.78 2.72
C GLY A 350 -7.95 -5.91 2.93
N ALA A 351 -6.83 -6.51 3.34
CA ALA A 351 -5.59 -5.82 3.69
C ALA A 351 -5.03 -4.97 2.53
N LYS A 352 -4.33 -3.87 2.85
CA LYS A 352 -3.96 -2.83 1.89
C LYS A 352 -2.46 -2.62 1.77
N TRP A 353 -1.99 -2.44 0.54
CA TRP A 353 -0.62 -2.04 0.25
C TRP A 353 -0.32 -0.62 0.78
N VAL A 354 0.72 -0.52 1.60
CA VAL A 354 1.27 0.74 2.14
C VAL A 354 2.79 0.75 1.99
N SER A 355 3.40 1.92 1.87
CA SER A 355 4.86 2.04 1.77
C SER A 355 5.55 1.77 3.12
N HIS A 356 6.72 1.18 3.04
CA HIS A 356 7.56 0.78 4.16
C HIS A 356 9.04 1.19 3.93
N PRO A 357 9.84 1.35 5.01
CA PRO A 357 9.39 1.76 6.32
C PRO A 357 8.87 3.20 6.25
N ALA A 358 8.17 3.65 7.30
CA ALA A 358 8.24 5.07 7.61
C ALA A 358 9.72 5.38 7.89
N SER A 359 10.38 6.13 7.01
CA SER A 359 11.76 6.57 7.17
C SER A 359 11.92 7.34 8.49
N PRO A 360 13.16 7.59 8.98
CA PRO A 360 13.35 8.51 10.10
C PRO A 360 12.70 9.88 9.87
N GLU A 361 12.57 10.30 8.61
CA GLU A 361 11.89 11.53 8.20
C GLU A 361 10.36 11.39 8.32
N ASP A 362 9.78 10.27 7.89
CA ASP A 362 8.33 9.99 8.06
C ASP A 362 7.92 9.84 9.53
N LEU A 363 8.76 9.20 10.35
CA LEU A 363 8.52 9.07 11.79
C LEU A 363 8.61 10.43 12.50
N GLU A 364 9.56 11.28 12.09
CA GLU A 364 9.63 12.67 12.54
C GLU A 364 8.43 13.49 12.02
N GLN A 365 7.96 13.22 10.81
CA GLN A 365 6.78 13.85 10.25
C GLN A 365 5.49 13.46 10.99
N GLN A 366 5.36 12.19 11.38
CA GLN A 366 4.29 11.72 12.27
C GLN A 366 4.38 12.39 13.64
N ARG A 367 5.58 12.53 14.22
CA ARG A 367 5.78 13.27 15.48
C ARG A 367 5.34 14.73 15.40
N LYS A 368 5.67 15.43 14.30
CA LYS A 368 5.21 16.80 14.04
C LYS A 368 3.68 16.86 13.91
N ASN A 369 3.09 15.96 13.13
CA ASN A 369 1.64 15.85 12.96
C ASN A 369 0.94 15.65 14.31
N ASP A 370 1.42 14.73 15.15
CA ASP A 370 0.88 14.45 16.48
C ASP A 370 1.03 15.66 17.43
N ALA A 371 2.18 16.33 17.42
CA ALA A 371 2.43 17.52 18.23
C ALA A 371 1.52 18.70 17.83
N VAL A 372 1.26 18.88 16.53
CA VAL A 372 0.30 19.88 16.05
C VAL A 372 -1.13 19.49 16.41
N ALA A 373 -1.51 18.21 16.27
CA ALA A 373 -2.83 17.72 16.67
C ALA A 373 -3.09 17.94 18.17
N GLN A 374 -2.11 17.61 19.02
CA GLN A 374 -2.12 17.88 20.46
C GLN A 374 -2.33 19.37 20.75
N TRP A 375 -1.55 20.24 20.10
CA TRP A 375 -1.68 21.69 20.27
C TRP A 375 -3.07 22.19 19.84
N VAL A 376 -3.55 21.84 18.64
CA VAL A 376 -4.86 22.26 18.11
C VAL A 376 -5.99 21.88 19.08
N LEU A 377 -6.02 20.63 19.54
CA LEU A 377 -7.04 20.16 20.48
C LEU A 377 -6.91 20.84 21.85
N SER A 378 -5.69 21.09 22.35
CA SER A 378 -5.47 21.75 23.64
C SER A 378 -6.02 23.19 23.70
N ILE A 379 -6.09 23.88 22.56
CA ILE A 379 -6.69 25.22 22.46
C ILE A 379 -8.18 25.19 22.06
N GLY A 380 -8.78 24.01 21.90
CA GLY A 380 -10.19 23.83 21.54
C GLY A 380 -10.49 23.89 20.04
N GLY A 381 -9.48 23.66 19.19
CA GLY A 381 -9.66 23.41 17.75
C GLY A 381 -9.97 21.95 17.44
N TRP A 382 -10.04 21.63 16.16
CA TRP A 382 -10.27 20.27 15.64
C TRP A 382 -9.28 19.96 14.51
N VAL A 383 -9.00 18.68 14.28
CA VAL A 383 -8.17 18.18 13.18
C VAL A 383 -8.91 17.08 12.42
N ALA A 384 -8.49 16.78 11.19
CA ALA A 384 -8.92 15.58 10.48
C ALA A 384 -7.76 14.90 9.75
N THR A 385 -7.85 13.58 9.63
CA THR A 385 -6.97 12.70 8.85
C THR A 385 -7.66 12.30 7.53
N PRO A 386 -7.00 11.63 6.58
CA PRO A 386 -7.64 11.19 5.33
C PRO A 386 -8.91 10.34 5.56
N ASP A 387 -8.88 9.50 6.59
CA ASP A 387 -9.89 8.45 6.82
C ASP A 387 -10.93 8.81 7.90
N ALA A 388 -10.68 9.86 8.70
CA ALA A 388 -11.55 10.24 9.82
C ALA A 388 -12.58 11.33 9.44
N LYS A 389 -13.81 11.16 9.91
CA LYS A 389 -14.82 12.23 9.87
C LYS A 389 -14.56 13.25 10.99
N PHE A 390 -15.04 14.48 10.78
CA PHE A 390 -14.80 15.67 11.63
C PHE A 390 -15.05 15.52 13.14
N GLU A 391 -15.78 14.49 13.59
CA GLU A 391 -16.35 14.40 14.93
C GLU A 391 -15.60 13.42 15.86
N GLU A 392 -14.65 12.63 15.34
CA GLU A 392 -14.07 11.46 16.05
C GLU A 392 -12.71 11.71 16.74
N THR A 393 -12.05 12.85 16.53
CA THR A 393 -10.65 13.08 16.99
C THR A 393 -10.48 13.45 18.47
N GLN A 394 -11.44 13.13 19.35
CA GLN A 394 -11.37 13.47 20.78
C GLN A 394 -10.36 12.61 21.57
N ALA A 395 -9.93 11.47 21.02
CA ALA A 395 -8.84 10.66 21.56
C ALA A 395 -7.69 10.60 20.55
N LEU A 396 -6.60 11.32 20.84
CA LEU A 396 -5.37 11.28 20.05
C LEU A 396 -4.75 9.88 20.10
N LYS A 397 -4.86 9.15 18.99
CA LYS A 397 -3.98 8.00 18.71
C LYS A 397 -2.75 8.57 18.00
N PRO A 398 -1.51 8.24 18.40
CA PRO A 398 -0.31 8.74 17.72
C PRO A 398 -0.24 8.30 16.24
N GLY A 399 0.71 8.81 15.46
CA GLY A 399 0.93 8.44 14.06
C GLY A 399 -0.06 9.08 13.09
N LEU A 400 -0.59 10.27 13.38
CA LEU A 400 -1.60 10.92 12.55
C LEU A 400 -0.99 11.46 11.24
N THR A 401 -1.75 11.36 10.14
CA THR A 401 -1.55 12.20 8.94
C THR A 401 -2.58 13.31 8.96
N LEU A 402 -2.17 14.57 9.10
CA LEU A 402 -3.10 15.70 9.17
C LEU A 402 -3.37 16.30 7.78
N VAL A 403 -4.64 16.29 7.38
CA VAL A 403 -5.11 16.93 6.14
C VAL A 403 -5.94 18.18 6.38
N SER A 404 -6.46 18.37 7.60
CA SER A 404 -7.28 19.52 7.97
C SER A 404 -6.99 20.02 9.39
N VAL A 405 -6.95 21.35 9.56
CA VAL A 405 -6.90 22.04 10.86
C VAL A 405 -8.01 23.09 10.95
N MET A 406 -8.81 23.02 12.00
CA MET A 406 -10.00 23.85 12.21
C MET A 406 -9.87 24.62 13.53
N LEU A 407 -9.70 25.94 13.43
CA LEU A 407 -9.55 26.87 14.54
C LEU A 407 -10.60 27.99 14.47
N TYR A 408 -11.78 27.69 13.89
CA TYR A 408 -12.91 28.61 13.81
C TYR A 408 -13.32 29.15 15.19
N ALA A 409 -13.56 30.46 15.27
CA ALA A 409 -13.90 31.19 16.50
C ALA A 409 -12.89 31.01 17.66
N ASN A 410 -11.67 30.55 17.37
CA ASN A 410 -10.68 30.28 18.39
C ASN A 410 -9.96 31.59 18.79
N ALA A 411 -10.27 32.11 19.97
CA ALA A 411 -9.64 33.32 20.50
C ALA A 411 -8.21 33.11 21.05
N ARG A 412 -7.70 31.86 21.09
CA ARG A 412 -6.40 31.49 21.66
C ARG A 412 -5.28 31.33 20.62
N VAL A 413 -5.60 31.18 19.33
CA VAL A 413 -4.58 31.08 18.27
C VAL A 413 -3.93 32.44 18.00
N SER A 414 -2.59 32.46 17.95
CA SER A 414 -1.78 33.63 17.56
C SER A 414 -1.26 33.54 16.12
N ASN A 415 -0.67 34.63 15.62
CA ASN A 415 -0.07 34.63 14.26
C ASN A 415 1.16 33.70 14.21
N GLU A 416 1.91 33.68 15.30
CA GLU A 416 3.12 32.91 15.52
C GLU A 416 2.83 31.40 15.58
N ASP A 417 1.70 31.01 16.19
CA ASP A 417 1.26 29.61 16.25
C ASP A 417 1.04 28.99 14.85
N LEU A 418 0.62 29.79 13.86
CA LEU A 418 0.45 29.30 12.48
C LEU A 418 1.77 28.85 11.85
N GLY A 419 2.93 29.20 12.43
CA GLY A 419 4.21 28.64 12.07
C GLY A 419 4.28 27.12 12.23
N ARG A 420 3.56 26.55 13.21
CA ARG A 420 3.47 25.10 13.44
C ARG A 420 2.83 24.35 12.26
N LEU A 421 1.95 25.01 11.51
CA LEU A 421 1.23 24.42 10.38
C LEU A 421 2.10 24.29 9.12
N VAL A 422 3.23 25.00 9.06
CA VAL A 422 4.18 24.95 7.93
C VAL A 422 4.90 23.61 7.86
N GLU A 423 4.98 22.90 8.99
CA GLU A 423 5.63 21.60 9.12
C GLU A 423 4.70 20.43 8.74
N LEU A 424 3.46 20.68 8.31
CA LEU A 424 2.49 19.64 7.94
C LEU A 424 2.43 19.44 6.42
N GLU A 425 3.09 18.40 5.93
CA GLU A 425 3.25 18.15 4.49
C GLU A 425 1.91 17.93 3.77
N ASN A 426 0.98 17.21 4.40
CA ASN A 426 -0.30 16.81 3.82
C ASN A 426 -1.47 17.78 4.07
N LEU A 427 -1.20 18.98 4.63
CA LEU A 427 -2.26 19.91 5.08
C LEU A 427 -2.99 20.61 3.92
N GLY A 428 -4.15 20.05 3.53
CA GLY A 428 -5.01 20.59 2.48
C GLY A 428 -6.02 21.65 2.94
N VAL A 429 -6.41 21.68 4.21
CA VAL A 429 -7.48 22.59 4.70
C VAL A 429 -7.10 23.30 6.00
N VAL A 430 -7.29 24.62 6.03
CA VAL A 430 -7.13 25.46 7.23
C VAL A 430 -8.34 26.38 7.39
N ALA A 431 -8.99 26.34 8.56
CA ALA A 431 -10.07 27.26 8.91
C ALA A 431 -9.72 28.13 10.12
N LEU A 432 -9.74 29.44 9.91
CA LEU A 432 -9.34 30.51 10.84
C LEU A 432 -10.41 31.60 10.96
N ALA A 433 -11.65 31.35 10.52
CA ALA A 433 -12.69 32.37 10.59
C ALA A 433 -13.05 32.76 12.02
N ASN A 434 -13.35 34.05 12.23
CA ASN A 434 -13.63 34.67 13.53
C ASN A 434 -12.47 34.50 14.55
N THR A 435 -11.21 34.53 14.07
CA THR A 435 -10.01 34.52 14.91
C THR A 435 -9.29 35.87 14.90
N ASN A 436 -8.36 36.07 15.85
CA ASN A 436 -7.52 37.27 15.93
C ASN A 436 -6.30 37.25 14.97
N ILE A 437 -6.29 36.34 13.98
CA ILE A 437 -5.23 36.26 12.97
C ILE A 437 -5.26 37.50 12.07
N SER A 438 -4.08 37.94 11.64
CA SER A 438 -3.87 39.10 10.78
C SER A 438 -2.95 38.76 9.59
N ASP A 439 -2.58 39.78 8.80
CA ASP A 439 -1.59 39.66 7.72
C ASP A 439 -0.27 38.98 8.15
N ALA A 440 0.12 39.12 9.43
CA ALA A 440 1.31 38.44 9.97
C ALA A 440 1.17 36.91 9.89
N GLY A 441 0.03 36.35 10.29
CA GLY A 441 -0.25 34.92 10.18
C GLY A 441 -0.30 34.41 8.74
N MET A 442 -0.74 35.25 7.78
CA MET A 442 -0.75 34.89 6.36
C MET A 442 0.67 34.66 5.79
N THR A 443 1.71 35.25 6.39
CA THR A 443 3.11 34.95 6.00
C THR A 443 3.55 33.52 6.33
N HIS A 444 2.89 32.86 7.30
CA HIS A 444 3.08 31.44 7.57
C HIS A 444 2.19 30.59 6.65
N VAL A 445 0.90 30.93 6.52
CA VAL A 445 -0.05 30.19 5.66
C VAL A 445 0.41 30.15 4.20
N ALA A 446 1.01 31.23 3.68
CA ALA A 446 1.57 31.29 2.33
C ALA A 446 2.71 30.28 2.06
N LYS A 447 3.29 29.65 3.09
CA LYS A 447 4.32 28.60 2.96
C LYS A 447 3.73 27.20 2.77
N ILE A 448 2.46 26.99 3.13
CA ILE A 448 1.77 25.69 3.09
C ILE A 448 1.34 25.40 1.64
N LYS A 449 2.26 24.91 0.81
CA LYS A 449 2.04 24.78 -0.65
C LYS A 449 1.01 23.71 -1.05
N THR A 450 0.69 22.80 -0.14
CA THR A 450 -0.37 21.79 -0.28
C THR A 450 -1.77 22.32 0.05
N LEU A 451 -1.91 23.57 0.52
CA LEU A 451 -3.20 24.12 0.92
C LEU A 451 -4.18 24.28 -0.26
N VAL A 452 -5.30 23.57 -0.18
CA VAL A 452 -6.40 23.55 -1.14
C VAL A 452 -7.56 24.47 -0.72
N ARG A 453 -7.82 24.57 0.59
CA ARG A 453 -8.93 25.38 1.14
C ARG A 453 -8.47 26.21 2.33
N LEU A 454 -8.76 27.50 2.26
CA LEU A 454 -8.52 28.45 3.34
C LEU A 454 -9.81 29.21 3.67
N ASP A 455 -10.16 29.20 4.95
CA ASP A 455 -11.18 30.08 5.51
C ASP A 455 -10.52 31.07 6.49
N VAL A 456 -10.70 32.36 6.23
CA VAL A 456 -10.20 33.47 7.06
C VAL A 456 -11.31 34.50 7.33
N GLN A 457 -12.59 34.14 7.15
CA GLN A 457 -13.71 35.09 7.28
C GLN A 457 -13.71 35.82 8.64
N SER A 458 -14.04 37.11 8.66
CA SER A 458 -14.15 37.91 9.90
C SER A 458 -12.91 37.87 10.80
N SER A 459 -11.71 37.83 10.20
CA SER A 459 -10.43 37.94 10.89
C SER A 459 -9.78 39.31 10.68
N GLY A 460 -8.63 39.56 11.30
CA GLY A 460 -7.83 40.78 11.10
C GLY A 460 -6.97 40.77 9.83
N VAL A 461 -7.22 39.86 8.88
CA VAL A 461 -6.53 39.80 7.58
C VAL A 461 -7.03 40.93 6.66
N THR A 462 -6.11 41.53 5.91
CA THR A 462 -6.41 42.61 4.97
C THR A 462 -5.98 42.24 3.55
N GLY A 463 -6.19 43.15 2.60
CA GLY A 463 -5.62 43.06 1.25
C GLY A 463 -4.11 42.74 1.23
N LYS A 464 -3.33 43.17 2.25
CA LYS A 464 -1.91 42.81 2.35
C LYS A 464 -1.71 41.30 2.55
N GLY A 465 -2.42 40.68 3.49
CA GLY A 465 -2.34 39.23 3.73
C GLY A 465 -2.80 38.42 2.52
N LEU A 466 -3.84 38.88 1.81
CA LEU A 466 -4.28 38.23 0.56
C LEU A 466 -3.21 38.23 -0.54
N ARG A 467 -2.32 39.23 -0.58
CA ARG A 467 -1.20 39.26 -1.56
C ARG A 467 -0.16 38.17 -1.30
N GLU A 468 0.07 37.78 -0.05
CA GLU A 468 0.97 36.66 0.30
C GLU A 468 0.41 35.31 -0.17
N LEU A 469 -0.92 35.14 -0.04
CA LEU A 469 -1.64 33.94 -0.48
C LEU A 469 -1.63 33.74 -2.00
N ALA A 470 -1.34 34.78 -2.80
CA ALA A 470 -1.17 34.70 -4.26
C ALA A 470 0.00 33.78 -4.70
N SER A 471 0.78 33.24 -3.75
CA SER A 471 1.81 32.24 -3.96
C SER A 471 1.34 30.78 -3.79
N LEU A 472 0.07 30.55 -3.40
CA LEU A 472 -0.51 29.23 -3.20
C LEU A 472 -1.16 28.72 -4.50
N ARG A 473 -0.38 27.96 -5.29
CA ARG A 473 -0.81 27.48 -6.61
C ARG A 473 -1.92 26.41 -6.56
N SER A 474 -1.99 25.67 -5.45
CA SER A 474 -2.94 24.58 -5.17
C SER A 474 -4.28 25.06 -4.59
N LEU A 475 -4.41 26.35 -4.27
CA LEU A 475 -5.56 26.90 -3.57
C LEU A 475 -6.80 26.92 -4.49
N LYS A 476 -7.82 26.14 -4.12
CA LYS A 476 -9.10 26.01 -4.83
C LYS A 476 -10.24 26.76 -4.17
N THR A 477 -10.24 26.88 -2.84
CA THR A 477 -11.31 27.57 -2.10
C THR A 477 -10.72 28.63 -1.17
N LEU A 478 -11.18 29.87 -1.30
CA LEU A 478 -10.86 30.96 -0.39
C LEU A 478 -12.15 31.63 0.11
N TRP A 479 -12.35 31.59 1.41
CA TRP A 479 -13.44 32.31 2.09
C TRP A 479 -12.87 33.48 2.88
N ALA A 480 -13.23 34.70 2.46
CA ALA A 480 -12.60 35.96 2.86
C ALA A 480 -13.63 37.11 3.03
N ASN A 481 -14.86 36.75 3.42
CA ASN A 481 -15.88 37.71 3.86
C ASN A 481 -15.45 38.43 5.15
N GLY A 482 -15.85 39.68 5.33
CA GLY A 482 -15.55 40.48 6.53
C GLY A 482 -14.10 40.94 6.66
N LEU A 483 -13.29 40.82 5.59
CA LEU A 483 -11.93 41.37 5.54
C LEU A 483 -11.92 42.78 4.95
N ALA A 484 -10.88 43.56 5.28
CA ALA A 484 -10.63 44.89 4.69
C ALA A 484 -9.81 44.76 3.39
N VAL A 485 -10.46 44.84 2.24
CA VAL A 485 -9.90 44.51 0.91
C VAL A 485 -10.38 45.47 -0.18
N SER A 486 -9.53 45.74 -1.18
CA SER A 486 -9.82 46.68 -2.26
C SER A 486 -9.78 46.01 -3.64
N ASN A 487 -10.28 46.71 -4.66
CA ASN A 487 -10.18 46.31 -6.08
C ASN A 487 -8.75 45.90 -6.49
N ALA A 488 -7.72 46.59 -5.97
CA ALA A 488 -6.32 46.33 -6.30
C ALA A 488 -5.77 45.03 -5.69
N ASP A 489 -6.39 44.51 -4.63
CA ASP A 489 -5.99 43.25 -4.00
C ASP A 489 -6.51 42.03 -4.79
N ILE A 490 -7.65 42.19 -5.50
CA ILE A 490 -8.24 41.17 -6.37
C ILE A 490 -7.29 40.81 -7.53
N GLU A 491 -6.49 41.75 -8.00
CA GLU A 491 -5.44 41.49 -9.01
C GLU A 491 -4.50 40.35 -8.57
N TYR A 492 -4.14 40.29 -7.29
CA TYR A 492 -3.21 39.30 -6.76
C TYR A 492 -3.88 37.93 -6.61
N LEU A 493 -5.15 37.90 -6.18
CA LEU A 493 -5.93 36.66 -6.17
C LEU A 493 -6.09 36.05 -7.58
N SER A 494 -6.13 36.89 -8.63
CA SER A 494 -6.18 36.39 -10.02
C SER A 494 -4.93 35.60 -10.47
N ARG A 495 -3.88 35.59 -9.64
CA ARG A 495 -2.64 34.82 -9.85
C ARG A 495 -2.69 33.41 -9.22
N CYS A 496 -3.80 33.02 -8.58
CA CYS A 496 -4.06 31.66 -8.12
C CYS A 496 -4.77 30.86 -9.23
N PRO A 497 -4.06 30.02 -10.02
CA PRO A 497 -4.60 29.46 -11.26
C PRO A 497 -5.67 28.39 -11.03
N GLN A 498 -5.74 27.79 -9.84
CA GLN A 498 -6.70 26.74 -9.50
C GLN A 498 -7.87 27.24 -8.63
N LEU A 499 -8.04 28.55 -8.43
CA LEU A 499 -9.12 29.04 -7.56
C LEU A 499 -10.49 28.80 -8.20
N GLU A 500 -11.27 27.89 -7.61
CA GLU A 500 -12.60 27.44 -8.04
C GLU A 500 -13.72 28.12 -7.25
N GLN A 501 -13.47 28.47 -5.99
CA GLN A 501 -14.46 29.09 -5.10
C GLN A 501 -13.86 30.29 -4.37
N LEU A 502 -14.50 31.46 -4.48
CA LEU A 502 -14.11 32.70 -3.81
C LEU A 502 -15.32 33.39 -3.18
N SER A 503 -15.17 33.84 -1.92
CA SER A 503 -16.21 34.60 -1.21
C SER A 503 -15.60 35.87 -0.59
N LEU A 504 -16.13 37.03 -0.96
CA LEU A 504 -15.70 38.36 -0.52
C LEU A 504 -16.93 39.25 -0.25
N SER A 505 -16.83 40.15 0.73
CA SER A 505 -17.98 40.96 1.17
C SER A 505 -17.68 42.42 1.50
N ASP A 506 -16.56 42.98 1.02
CA ASP A 506 -16.17 44.36 1.32
C ASP A 506 -16.84 45.36 0.35
N PRO A 507 -17.55 46.41 0.84
CA PRO A 507 -18.13 47.45 -0.01
C PRO A 507 -17.12 48.26 -0.83
N ALA A 508 -15.83 48.24 -0.48
CA ALA A 508 -14.75 48.85 -1.28
C ALA A 508 -14.44 48.08 -2.58
N ILE A 509 -14.95 46.86 -2.74
CA ILE A 509 -14.95 46.15 -4.03
C ILE A 509 -16.09 46.71 -4.89
N THR A 510 -15.75 47.25 -6.05
CA THR A 510 -16.66 47.89 -7.01
C THR A 510 -16.51 47.27 -8.41
N ASP A 511 -17.25 47.76 -9.40
CA ASP A 511 -17.13 47.30 -10.79
C ASP A 511 -15.71 47.45 -11.38
N ALA A 512 -14.83 48.24 -10.76
CA ALA A 512 -13.41 48.29 -11.15
C ALA A 512 -12.67 46.96 -10.93
N ALA A 513 -13.16 46.07 -10.05
CA ALA A 513 -12.61 44.73 -9.87
C ALA A 513 -13.06 43.72 -10.93
N VAL A 514 -14.08 44.04 -11.76
CA VAL A 514 -14.62 43.11 -12.78
C VAL A 514 -13.54 42.60 -13.72
N GLU A 515 -12.61 43.46 -14.16
CA GLU A 515 -11.50 43.05 -15.04
C GLU A 515 -10.58 42.01 -14.37
N HIS A 516 -10.36 42.11 -13.06
CA HIS A 516 -9.54 41.16 -12.30
C HIS A 516 -10.28 39.83 -12.10
N PHE A 517 -11.55 39.86 -11.68
CA PHE A 517 -12.36 38.65 -11.57
C PHE A 517 -12.46 37.91 -12.91
N SER A 518 -12.71 38.63 -14.02
CA SER A 518 -12.80 38.06 -15.37
C SER A 518 -11.54 37.31 -15.85
N LYS A 519 -10.37 37.48 -15.20
CA LYS A 519 -9.14 36.72 -15.49
C LYS A 519 -9.09 35.36 -14.79
N MET A 520 -9.92 35.14 -13.77
CA MET A 520 -9.92 33.96 -12.90
C MET A 520 -10.71 32.80 -13.54
N LYS A 521 -10.22 32.27 -14.66
CA LYS A 521 -10.96 31.34 -15.53
C LYS A 521 -11.38 30.01 -14.88
N SER A 522 -10.78 29.65 -13.75
CA SER A 522 -11.10 28.44 -12.99
C SER A 522 -12.28 28.60 -12.02
N LEU A 523 -12.78 29.82 -11.80
CA LEU A 523 -13.87 30.07 -10.85
C LEU A 523 -15.18 29.38 -11.28
N GLN A 524 -15.68 28.53 -10.39
CA GLN A 524 -16.98 27.87 -10.46
C GLN A 524 -18.02 28.58 -9.58
N THR A 525 -17.60 29.24 -8.49
CA THR A 525 -18.49 30.02 -7.61
C THR A 525 -17.77 31.26 -7.09
N LEU A 526 -18.43 32.41 -7.24
CA LEU A 526 -17.96 33.70 -6.76
C LEU A 526 -19.10 34.39 -5.98
N THR A 527 -18.92 34.57 -4.69
CA THR A 527 -19.87 35.30 -3.84
C THR A 527 -19.34 36.70 -3.54
N LEU A 528 -20.15 37.71 -3.84
CA LEU A 528 -19.86 39.14 -3.74
C LEU A 528 -20.92 39.87 -2.89
N SER A 529 -21.64 39.15 -2.03
CA SER A 529 -22.65 39.72 -1.13
C SER A 529 -22.04 40.75 -0.18
N GLY A 530 -22.57 41.97 -0.14
CA GLY A 530 -22.03 43.08 0.65
C GLY A 530 -20.99 43.96 -0.08
N THR A 531 -20.57 43.57 -1.29
CA THR A 531 -19.75 44.43 -2.16
C THR A 531 -20.57 45.49 -2.90
N SER A 532 -19.90 46.49 -3.47
CA SER A 532 -20.49 47.50 -4.37
C SER A 532 -20.37 47.12 -5.85
N VAL A 533 -20.20 45.85 -6.18
CA VAL A 533 -20.24 45.35 -7.58
C VAL A 533 -21.69 45.30 -8.04
N SER A 534 -22.01 46.02 -9.12
CA SER A 534 -23.35 46.18 -9.65
C SER A 534 -23.90 44.88 -10.26
N ALA A 535 -25.21 44.84 -10.51
CA ALA A 535 -25.83 43.72 -11.22
C ALA A 535 -25.25 43.54 -12.64
N GLU A 536 -24.87 44.63 -13.30
CA GLU A 536 -24.20 44.62 -14.60
C GLU A 536 -22.76 44.10 -14.48
N GLY A 537 -22.00 44.57 -13.48
CA GLY A 537 -20.66 44.07 -13.18
C GLY A 537 -20.64 42.55 -12.93
N ARG A 538 -21.60 42.06 -12.12
CA ARG A 538 -21.81 40.62 -11.88
C ARG A 538 -22.13 39.85 -13.16
N ALA A 539 -23.03 40.37 -14.00
CA ALA A 539 -23.37 39.77 -15.29
C ALA A 539 -22.17 39.72 -16.25
N ASN A 540 -21.31 40.75 -16.24
CA ASN A 540 -20.08 40.79 -17.03
C ASN A 540 -19.06 39.75 -16.57
N ILE A 541 -18.88 39.55 -15.25
CA ILE A 541 -18.04 38.45 -14.72
C ILE A 541 -18.62 37.10 -15.14
N GLN A 542 -19.94 36.92 -14.97
CA GLN A 542 -20.68 35.69 -15.29
C GLN A 542 -20.61 35.31 -16.78
N ALA A 543 -20.55 36.31 -17.68
CA ALA A 543 -20.33 36.11 -19.11
C ALA A 543 -18.86 35.83 -19.46
N ALA A 544 -17.91 36.45 -18.74
CA ALA A 544 -16.47 36.27 -18.95
C ALA A 544 -15.93 34.93 -18.43
N ILE A 545 -16.62 34.28 -17.48
CA ILE A 545 -16.24 33.00 -16.87
C ILE A 545 -17.40 32.01 -17.05
N GLN A 546 -17.43 31.33 -18.20
CA GLN A 546 -18.49 30.40 -18.56
C GLN A 546 -18.62 29.27 -17.53
N GLY A 547 -19.80 29.12 -16.93
CA GLY A 547 -20.08 28.08 -15.93
C GLY A 547 -19.81 28.48 -14.46
N CYS A 548 -19.22 29.66 -14.22
CA CYS A 548 -19.18 30.23 -12.86
C CYS A 548 -20.61 30.48 -12.34
N ARG A 549 -20.78 30.62 -11.03
CA ARG A 549 -22.00 31.14 -10.39
C ARG A 549 -21.65 32.40 -9.60
N VAL A 550 -22.13 33.57 -10.04
CA VAL A 550 -21.87 34.86 -9.38
C VAL A 550 -23.07 35.26 -8.51
N ASN A 551 -22.89 35.29 -7.18
CA ASN A 551 -23.94 35.49 -6.17
C ASN A 551 -23.74 36.76 -5.31
#